data_AF-A0A849Q262-F1
#
_entry.id   AF-A0A849Q262-F1
#
_cell.length_a   1.000
_cell.length_b   1.000
_cell.length_c   1.000
_cell.angle_alpha   90.00
_cell.angle_beta   90.00
_cell.angle_gamma   90.00
#
_symmetry.space_group_name_H-M   'P 1'
#
loop_
_entity.id
_entity.type
_entity.pdbx_description
1 polymer ?
#
loop_
_entity_poly.entity_id
_entity_poly.type
_entity_poly.pdbx_seq_one_letter_code
_entity_poly.pdbx_strand_id
1 'polypeptide(L)'
;MSYSSHADEDDDVEIEEEYLGDYASVRSIVKEALPFQILATIGGAVAGFIFAGMTNELEMIPGLIVIAPAVLGMRGNISCTLGSRLGSAIHMGLITKIENNPELTNNIYGSLLLGLIMSIAL
;
A
#
# COMPACT_ATOMS: atom_id res chain seq x y z
N MET A 1 22.03 38.13 -28.68
CA MET A 1 20.71 37.61 -28.28
C MET A 1 20.96 36.36 -27.44
N SER A 2 21.44 36.54 -26.21
CA SER A 2 21.84 35.46 -25.29
C SER A 2 21.99 36.04 -23.87
N TYR A 3 20.91 36.65 -23.35
CA TYR A 3 20.91 37.25 -22.01
C TYR A 3 19.56 37.08 -21.29
N SER A 4 18.64 36.27 -21.84
CA SER A 4 17.30 36.07 -21.26
C SER A 4 17.08 34.68 -20.67
N SER A 5 18.01 33.72 -20.86
CA SER A 5 17.78 32.32 -20.45
C SER A 5 18.20 32.00 -19.01
N HIS A 6 19.04 32.82 -18.37
CA HIS A 6 19.54 32.53 -17.02
C HIS A 6 18.66 33.09 -15.90
N ALA A 7 17.84 34.12 -16.16
CA ALA A 7 16.91 34.64 -15.16
C ALA A 7 15.71 33.72 -14.95
N ASP A 8 15.23 33.07 -16.02
CA ASP A 8 14.12 32.13 -15.96
C ASP A 8 14.52 30.82 -15.24
N GLU A 9 15.76 30.36 -15.40
CA GLU A 9 16.28 29.17 -14.69
C GLU A 9 16.41 29.39 -13.17
N ASP A 10 16.83 30.58 -12.73
CA ASP A 10 16.96 30.89 -11.30
C ASP A 10 15.58 31.04 -10.62
N ASP A 11 14.60 31.65 -11.30
CA ASP A 11 13.20 31.74 -10.82
C ASP A 11 12.52 30.35 -10.78
N ASP A 12 12.72 29.51 -11.79
CA ASP A 12 12.15 28.15 -11.83
C ASP A 12 12.71 27.25 -10.70
N VAL A 13 14.00 27.39 -10.36
CA VAL A 13 14.65 26.66 -9.27
C VAL A 13 14.18 27.14 -7.90
N GLU A 14 14.02 28.45 -7.71
CA GLU A 14 13.51 29.03 -6.45
C GLU A 14 12.04 28.61 -6.21
N ILE A 15 11.24 28.55 -7.27
CA ILE A 15 9.87 28.01 -7.24
C ILE A 15 9.88 26.51 -6.93
N GLU A 16 10.71 25.68 -7.58
CA GLU A 16 10.78 24.25 -7.24
C GLU A 16 11.24 23.99 -5.79
N GLU A 17 12.21 24.75 -5.27
CA GLU A 17 12.68 24.63 -3.89
C GLU A 17 11.61 25.08 -2.88
N GLU A 18 10.88 26.16 -3.13
CA GLU A 18 9.77 26.62 -2.28
C GLU A 18 8.60 25.62 -2.28
N TYR A 19 8.23 25.10 -3.47
CA TYR A 19 7.17 24.09 -3.58
C TYR A 19 7.58 22.75 -2.95
N LEU A 20 8.80 22.27 -3.17
CA LEU A 20 9.30 21.08 -2.46
C LEU A 20 9.42 21.33 -0.96
N GLY A 21 9.81 22.52 -0.53
CA GLY A 21 9.93 22.90 0.88
C GLY A 21 8.61 22.84 1.64
N ASP A 22 7.51 23.29 1.01
CA ASP A 22 6.19 23.36 1.66
C ASP A 22 5.39 22.05 1.50
N TYR A 23 5.41 21.42 0.31
CA TYR A 23 4.66 20.17 0.04
C TYR A 23 5.40 18.90 0.48
N ALA A 24 6.73 18.83 0.37
CA ALA A 24 7.52 17.68 0.83
C ALA A 24 7.97 17.80 2.31
N SER A 25 7.42 18.77 3.05
CA SER A 25 7.67 18.92 4.48
C SER A 25 7.25 17.66 5.23
N VAL A 26 8.17 17.07 6.01
CA VAL A 26 7.92 15.88 6.85
C VAL A 26 6.66 16.05 7.71
N ARG A 27 6.41 17.28 8.19
CA ARG A 27 5.24 17.60 8.99
C ARG A 27 3.93 17.45 8.22
N SER A 28 3.92 17.78 6.93
CA SER A 28 2.75 17.62 6.07
C SER A 28 2.46 16.14 5.83
N ILE A 29 3.48 15.39 5.38
CA ILE A 29 3.40 13.95 5.12
C ILE A 29 2.90 13.19 6.36
N VAL A 30 3.47 13.48 7.53
CA VAL A 30 3.06 12.83 8.79
C VAL A 30 1.62 13.19 9.14
N LYS A 31 1.18 14.43 8.97
CA LYS A 31 -0.22 14.82 9.22
C LYS A 31 -1.20 14.11 8.29
N GLU A 32 -0.84 13.94 7.02
CA GLU A 32 -1.68 13.27 6.02
C GLU A 32 -1.72 11.75 6.22
N ALA A 33 -0.58 11.12 6.55
CA ALA A 33 -0.49 9.67 6.75
C ALA A 33 -0.97 9.20 8.13
N LEU A 34 -0.84 10.03 9.18
CA LEU A 34 -1.23 9.73 10.56
C LEU A 34 -2.64 9.12 10.70
N PRO A 35 -3.71 9.69 10.13
CA PRO A 35 -5.06 9.14 10.30
C PRO A 35 -5.19 7.73 9.75
N PHE A 36 -4.58 7.45 8.58
CA PHE A 36 -4.55 6.12 8.01
C PHE A 36 -3.73 5.15 8.86
N GLN A 37 -2.58 5.60 9.36
CA GLN A 37 -1.72 4.79 10.22
C GLN A 37 -2.38 4.45 11.56
N ILE A 38 -3.14 5.37 12.15
CA ILE A 38 -3.93 5.12 13.36
C ILE A 38 -4.97 4.02 13.09
N LEU A 39 -5.69 4.10 11.97
CA LEU A 39 -6.66 3.08 11.59
C LEU A 39 -6.00 1.70 11.39
N ALA A 40 -4.87 1.65 10.70
CA ALA A 40 -4.09 0.43 10.52
C ALA A 40 -3.61 -0.15 11.86
N THR A 41 -3.15 0.71 12.77
CA THR A 41 -2.69 0.31 14.11
C THR A 41 -3.84 -0.25 14.95
N ILE A 42 -5.03 0.36 14.91
CA ILE A 42 -6.21 -0.15 15.59
C ILE A 42 -6.58 -1.54 15.04
N GLY A 43 -6.61 -1.70 13.71
CA GLY A 43 -6.87 -3.01 13.09
C GLY A 43 -5.84 -4.06 13.50
N GLY A 44 -4.55 -3.70 13.52
CA GLY A 44 -3.47 -4.56 13.99
C GLY A 44 -3.60 -4.93 15.47
N ALA A 45 -4.01 -3.98 16.32
CA ALA A 45 -4.25 -4.21 17.74
C ALA A 45 -5.41 -5.18 17.98
N VAL A 46 -6.52 -5.05 17.23
CA VAL A 46 -7.64 -6.00 17.29
C VAL A 46 -7.20 -7.39 16.84
N ALA A 47 -6.44 -7.49 15.74
CA ALA A 47 -5.89 -8.76 15.29
C ALA A 47 -4.97 -9.40 16.34
N GLY A 48 -4.09 -8.61 16.96
CA GLY A 48 -3.22 -9.07 18.05
C GLY A 48 -4.00 -9.52 19.28
N PHE A 49 -5.08 -8.82 19.64
CA PHE A 49 -5.95 -9.21 20.74
C PHE A 49 -6.63 -10.57 20.48
N ILE A 50 -7.15 -10.78 19.26
CA ILE A 50 -7.72 -12.07 18.85
C ILE A 50 -6.65 -13.17 18.91
N PHE A 51 -5.44 -12.88 18.42
CA PHE A 51 -4.32 -13.82 18.42
C PHE A 51 -3.86 -14.19 19.84
N ALA A 52 -3.86 -13.24 20.77
CA ALA A 52 -3.59 -13.49 22.19
C ALA A 52 -4.68 -14.35 22.86
N GLY A 53 -5.91 -14.37 22.32
CA GLY A 53 -6.94 -15.31 22.77
C GLY A 53 -6.62 -16.77 22.43
N MET A 54 -5.70 -17.02 21.49
CA MET A 54 -5.30 -18.35 20.99
C MET A 54 -3.98 -18.84 21.61
N THR A 55 -3.56 -18.29 22.75
CA THR A 55 -2.26 -18.61 23.37
C THR A 55 -2.09 -20.10 23.69
N ASN A 56 -3.16 -20.79 24.10
CA ASN A 56 -3.08 -22.23 24.39
C ASN A 56 -2.70 -23.05 23.13
N GLU A 57 -3.28 -22.71 21.97
CA GLU A 57 -2.96 -23.34 20.70
C GLU A 57 -1.56 -22.97 20.21
N LEU A 58 -1.13 -21.72 20.45
CA LEU A 58 0.21 -21.22 20.10
C LEU A 58 1.31 -21.89 20.93
N GLU A 59 1.06 -22.21 22.20
CA GLU A 59 1.99 -22.99 23.04
C GLU A 59 2.06 -24.45 22.61
N MET A 60 0.95 -25.03 22.16
CA MET A 60 0.91 -26.38 21.62
C MET A 60 1.67 -26.51 20.29
N ILE A 61 1.68 -25.45 19.47
CA ILE A 61 2.36 -25.40 18.18
C ILE A 61 3.20 -24.12 18.08
N PRO A 62 4.43 -24.10 18.65
CA PRO A 62 5.28 -22.91 18.65
C PRO A 62 5.66 -22.43 17.23
N GLY A 63 5.60 -23.32 16.23
CA GLY A 63 5.78 -22.97 14.82
C GLY A 63 4.76 -21.97 14.30
N LEU A 64 3.56 -21.91 14.89
CA LEU A 64 2.50 -20.98 14.48
C LEU A 64 2.88 -19.52 14.78
N ILE A 65 3.58 -19.26 15.88
CA ILE A 65 4.11 -17.93 16.24
C ILE A 65 5.13 -17.45 15.20
N VAL A 66 5.94 -18.38 14.66
CA VAL A 66 6.96 -18.08 13.65
C VAL A 66 6.34 -17.83 12.27
N ILE A 67 5.32 -18.60 11.91
CA ILE A 67 4.68 -18.54 10.58
C ILE A 67 3.69 -17.37 10.48
N ALA A 68 3.03 -16.98 11.58
CA ALA A 68 2.06 -15.89 11.60
C ALA A 68 2.54 -14.58 10.93
N PRO A 69 3.71 -13.99 11.27
CA PRO A 69 4.18 -12.77 10.63
C PRO A 69 4.47 -12.96 9.13
N ALA A 70 4.99 -14.12 8.72
CA ALA A 70 5.23 -14.41 7.31
C ALA A 70 3.91 -14.46 6.51
N VAL A 71 2.89 -15.14 7.05
CA VAL A 71 1.55 -15.22 6.43
C VAL A 71 0.89 -13.84 6.33
N LEU A 72 0.95 -13.04 7.39
CA LEU A 72 0.41 -11.68 7.39
C LEU A 72 1.10 -10.80 6.34
N GLY A 73 2.43 -10.88 6.23
CA GLY A 73 3.20 -10.13 5.23
C GLY A 73 2.82 -10.51 3.79
N MET A 74 2.69 -11.82 3.51
CA MET A 74 2.29 -12.29 2.18
C MET A 74 0.87 -11.83 1.80
N ARG A 75 -0.08 -11.90 2.73
CA ARG A 75 -1.45 -11.38 2.52
C ARG A 75 -1.43 -9.89 2.18
N GLY A 76 -0.67 -9.09 2.94
CA GLY A 76 -0.52 -7.65 2.69
C GLY A 76 0.04 -7.35 1.29
N ASN A 77 1.09 -8.06 0.89
CA ASN A 77 1.74 -7.85 -0.42
C ASN A 77 0.79 -8.16 -1.60
N ILE A 78 0.00 -9.24 -1.51
CA ILE A 78 -0.95 -9.62 -2.56
C ILE A 78 -2.04 -8.55 -2.70
N SER A 79 -2.65 -8.13 -1.59
CA SER A 79 -3.72 -7.13 -1.60
C SER A 79 -3.21 -5.74 -2.02
N CYS A 80 -2.01 -5.34 -1.59
CA CYS A 80 -1.40 -4.08 -1.99
C CYS A 80 -1.07 -4.05 -3.49
N THR A 81 -0.51 -5.14 -4.03
CA THR A 81 -0.23 -5.27 -5.46
C THR A 81 -1.50 -5.21 -6.30
N LEU A 82 -2.57 -5.90 -5.86
CA LEU A 82 -3.88 -5.80 -6.50
C LEU A 82 -4.40 -4.35 -6.48
N GLY A 83 -4.34 -3.69 -5.33
CA GLY A 83 -4.77 -2.30 -5.17
C GLY A 83 -4.00 -1.34 -6.08
N SER A 84 -2.68 -1.49 -6.18
CA SER A 84 -1.84 -0.68 -7.08
C SER A 84 -2.20 -0.86 -8.55
N ARG A 85 -2.43 -2.10 -9.00
CA ARG A 85 -2.88 -2.38 -10.38
C ARG A 85 -4.25 -1.80 -10.66
N LEU A 86 -5.20 -1.98 -9.74
CA LEU A 86 -6.56 -1.44 -9.91
C LEU A 86 -6.56 0.09 -9.88
N GLY A 87 -5.84 0.71 -8.95
CA GLY A 87 -5.71 2.17 -8.86
C GLY A 87 -5.10 2.76 -10.14
N SER A 88 -4.06 2.12 -10.67
CA SER A 88 -3.44 2.53 -11.93
C SER A 88 -4.39 2.35 -13.12
N ALA A 89 -5.11 1.23 -13.19
CA ALA A 89 -6.07 0.97 -14.24
C ALA A 89 -7.28 1.93 -14.21
N ILE A 90 -7.75 2.30 -13.01
CA ILE A 90 -8.79 3.32 -12.83
C ILE A 90 -8.25 4.69 -13.26
N HIS A 91 -7.04 5.06 -12.82
CA HIS A 91 -6.42 6.33 -13.17
C HIS A 91 -6.21 6.49 -14.68
N MET A 92 -5.84 5.41 -15.38
CA MET A 92 -5.70 5.40 -16.85
C MET A 92 -7.05 5.31 -17.60
N GLY A 93 -8.18 5.18 -16.89
CA GLY A 93 -9.50 5.01 -17.52
C GLY A 93 -9.72 3.64 -18.17
N LEU A 94 -8.91 2.63 -17.83
CA LEU A 94 -9.08 1.24 -18.29
C LEU A 94 -10.25 0.53 -17.57
N ILE A 95 -10.57 0.97 -16.35
CA ILE A 95 -11.72 0.48 -15.57
C ILE A 95 -12.71 1.63 -15.42
N THR A 96 -13.73 1.65 -16.28
CA THR A 96 -14.73 2.73 -16.34
C THR A 96 -16.03 2.36 -15.64
N LYS A 97 -16.31 1.05 -15.48
CA LYS A 97 -17.44 0.53 -14.70
C LYS A 97 -16.93 -0.60 -13.80
N ILE A 98 -17.58 -0.81 -12.66
CA ILE A 98 -17.29 -2.00 -11.84
C ILE A 98 -17.93 -3.25 -12.47
N GLU A 99 -19.06 -3.08 -13.14
CA GLU A 99 -19.78 -4.17 -13.78
C GLU A 99 -19.12 -4.55 -15.13
N ASN A 100 -18.86 -5.86 -15.33
CA ASN A 100 -18.40 -6.46 -16.59
C ASN A 100 -17.08 -5.91 -17.17
N ASN A 101 -16.11 -5.53 -16.33
CA ASN A 101 -14.79 -5.07 -16.80
C ASN A 101 -13.77 -6.22 -16.80
N PRO A 102 -13.26 -6.65 -17.97
CA PRO A 102 -12.35 -7.79 -18.05
C PRO A 102 -11.03 -7.54 -17.30
N GLU A 103 -10.52 -6.30 -17.29
CA GLU A 103 -9.31 -5.93 -16.56
C GLU A 103 -9.46 -6.05 -15.04
N LEU A 104 -10.59 -5.64 -14.49
CA LEU A 104 -10.91 -5.79 -13.07
C LEU A 104 -10.96 -7.27 -12.70
N THR A 105 -11.73 -8.04 -13.46
CA THR A 105 -11.94 -9.47 -13.24
C THR A 105 -10.64 -10.26 -13.38
N ASN A 106 -9.82 -9.96 -14.38
CA ASN A 106 -8.54 -10.64 -14.60
C ASN A 106 -7.53 -10.35 -13.48
N ASN A 107 -7.47 -9.11 -12.99
CA ASN A 107 -6.63 -8.77 -11.85
C ASN A 107 -7.10 -9.45 -10.55
N ILE A 108 -8.41 -9.51 -10.32
CA ILE A 108 -8.98 -10.24 -9.17
C ILE A 108 -8.64 -11.72 -9.27
N TYR A 109 -8.92 -12.38 -10.40
CA TYR A 109 -8.57 -13.80 -10.60
C TYR A 109 -7.08 -14.06 -10.45
N GLY A 110 -6.23 -13.18 -11.00
CA GLY A 110 -4.78 -13.28 -10.85
C GLY A 110 -4.34 -13.22 -9.38
N SER A 111 -4.91 -12.31 -8.59
CA SER A 111 -4.61 -12.21 -7.15
C SER A 111 -5.12 -13.40 -6.34
N LEU A 112 -6.28 -13.96 -6.68
CA LEU A 112 -6.82 -15.16 -6.05
C LEU A 112 -5.96 -16.39 -6.36
N LEU A 113 -5.56 -16.54 -7.62
CA LEU A 113 -4.71 -17.65 -8.07
C LEU A 113 -3.33 -17.56 -7.43
N LEU A 114 -2.76 -16.35 -7.33
CA LEU A 114 -1.53 -16.12 -6.58
C LEU A 114 -1.70 -16.49 -5.09
N GLY A 115 -2.80 -16.11 -4.46
CA GLY A 115 -3.12 -16.51 -3.09
C GLY A 115 -3.23 -18.02 -2.90
N LEU A 116 -3.78 -18.74 -3.88
CA LEU A 116 -3.88 -20.20 -3.86
C LEU A 116 -2.50 -20.85 -3.99
N ILE A 117 -1.65 -20.37 -4.90
CA ILE A 117 -0.26 -20.82 -5.01
C ILE A 117 0.47 -20.62 -3.68
N MET A 118 0.32 -19.46 -3.05
CA MET A 118 0.93 -19.19 -1.75
C MET A 118 0.40 -20.09 -0.63
N SER A 119 -0.88 -20.46 -0.68
CA SER A 119 -1.48 -21.41 0.28
C SER A 119 -0.95 -22.84 0.13
N ILE A 120 -0.40 -23.21 -1.02
CA ILE A 120 0.25 -24.52 -1.23
C ILE A 120 1.72 -24.44 -0.84
N ALA A 121 2.37 -23.30 -1.07
CA ALA A 121 3.79 -23.11 -0.79
C ALA A 121 4.12 -23.02 0.71
N LEU A 122 3.14 -22.72 1.56
CA LEU A 122 3.27 -22.55 3.01
C LEU A 122 2.43 -23.57 3.76
#